data_AF-A0A1U6GLQ9-F1
#
_entry.id   AF-A0A1U6GLQ9-F1
#
_cell.length_a   1.000
_cell.length_b   1.000
_cell.length_c   1.000
_cell.angle_alpha   90.00
_cell.angle_beta   90.00
_cell.angle_gamma   90.00
#
_symmetry.space_group_name_H-M   'P 1'
#
loop_
_entity.id
_entity.type
_entity.pdbx_description
1 polymer ?
#
loop_
_entity_poly.entity_id
_entity_poly.type
_entity_poly.pdbx_seq_one_letter_code
_entity_poly.pdbx_strand_id
1 'polypeptide(L)'
;MRKLILAAAILVLAACATPQDDSYGAGFVAVSESDWYGDHYTPYPFTTSGEISCAYHVELGRGVFFNPVGFTDESYVGTPLNKAAANTIKLSGITPNVPYRVKTGVDLSEAREIGLRVCDEQLDKIEGV
;
A
#
# COMPACT_ATOMS: atom_id res chain seq x y z
N MET A 1 -62.93 2.62 10.28
CA MET A 1 -61.74 3.23 9.64
C MET A 1 -60.50 2.88 10.47
N ARG A 2 -59.76 1.83 10.11
CA ARG A 2 -58.50 1.46 10.77
C ARG A 2 -57.35 1.92 9.88
N LYS A 3 -56.51 2.83 10.38
CA LYS A 3 -55.32 3.34 9.70
C LYS A 3 -54.21 2.28 9.82
N LEU A 4 -53.74 1.73 8.69
CA LEU A 4 -52.53 0.92 8.62
C LEU A 4 -51.35 1.86 8.35
N ILE A 5 -50.47 2.02 9.33
CA ILE A 5 -49.20 2.72 9.19
C ILE A 5 -48.18 1.66 8.75
N LEU A 6 -47.76 1.68 7.49
CA LEU A 6 -46.61 0.90 7.04
C LEU A 6 -45.34 1.61 7.51
N ALA A 7 -44.68 1.04 8.51
CA ALA A 7 -43.34 1.45 8.91
C ALA A 7 -42.34 1.02 7.82
N ALA A 8 -41.71 1.99 7.16
CA ALA A 8 -40.60 1.75 6.25
C ALA A 8 -39.36 1.36 7.05
N ALA A 9 -38.95 0.09 6.95
CA ALA A 9 -37.68 -0.37 7.49
C ALA A 9 -36.55 0.15 6.60
N ILE A 10 -35.85 1.18 7.07
CA ILE A 10 -34.63 1.68 6.43
C ILE A 10 -33.52 0.68 6.77
N LEU A 11 -33.18 -0.16 5.79
CA LEU A 11 -32.02 -1.05 5.89
C LEU A 11 -30.76 -0.19 5.76
N VAL A 12 -30.16 0.17 6.88
CA VAL A 12 -28.84 0.83 6.90
C VAL A 12 -27.80 -0.25 6.59
N LEU A 13 -27.33 -0.30 5.34
CA LEU A 13 -26.12 -1.00 4.98
C LEU A 13 -24.95 -0.22 5.60
N ALA A 14 -24.60 -0.56 6.84
CA ALA A 14 -23.33 -0.15 7.41
C ALA A 14 -22.23 -0.80 6.55
N ALA A 15 -21.55 0.01 5.73
CA ALA A 15 -20.32 -0.41 5.09
C ALA A 15 -19.34 -0.76 6.23
N CYS A 16 -18.94 -2.03 6.31
CA CYS A 16 -17.86 -2.44 7.20
C CYS A 16 -16.57 -1.80 6.68
N ALA A 17 -16.26 -0.59 7.13
CA ALA A 17 -14.88 -0.12 7.13
C ALA A 17 -14.17 -0.94 8.20
N THR A 18 -13.40 -1.95 7.79
CA THR A 18 -12.40 -2.53 8.69
C THR A 18 -11.46 -1.40 9.08
N PRO A 19 -11.21 -1.15 10.38
CA PRO A 19 -10.15 -0.26 10.79
C PRO A 19 -8.88 -0.70 10.06
N GLN A 20 -8.25 0.21 9.31
CA GLN A 20 -6.86 0.05 8.91
C GLN A 20 -6.07 0.02 10.21
N ASP A 21 -5.75 -1.19 10.66
CA ASP A 21 -4.75 -1.38 11.69
C ASP A 21 -3.41 -1.05 11.04
N ASP A 22 -2.81 0.06 11.45
CA ASP A 22 -1.46 0.50 11.06
C ASP A 22 -0.37 -0.47 11.55
N SER A 23 -0.72 -1.71 11.89
CA SER A 23 0.23 -2.78 12.14
C SER A 23 0.93 -3.14 10.83
N TYR A 24 1.97 -2.37 10.50
CA TYR A 24 2.90 -2.62 9.40
C TYR A 24 3.74 -3.91 9.58
N GLY A 25 3.47 -4.65 10.66
CA GLY A 25 3.94 -6.00 10.91
C GLY A 25 3.57 -7.07 9.90
N ALA A 26 2.65 -6.78 8.99
CA ALA A 26 2.37 -7.61 7.82
C ALA A 26 3.44 -7.47 6.72
N GLY A 27 4.37 -6.52 6.87
CA GLY A 27 5.43 -6.23 5.88
C GLY A 27 5.01 -5.30 4.75
N PHE A 28 3.85 -4.66 4.88
CA PHE A 28 3.32 -3.69 3.93
C PHE A 28 2.32 -2.73 4.59
N VAL A 29 1.96 -1.67 3.86
CA VAL A 29 0.88 -0.71 4.18
C VAL A 29 -0.15 -0.72 3.06
N ALA A 30 -1.42 -0.96 3.39
CA ALA A 30 -2.50 -0.79 2.40
C ALA A 30 -2.78 0.70 2.18
N VAL A 31 -2.76 1.15 0.93
CA VAL A 31 -2.96 2.54 0.54
C VAL A 31 -4.04 2.66 -0.53
N SER A 32 -4.93 3.62 -0.38
CA SER A 32 -6.01 3.91 -1.33
C SER A 32 -6.16 5.43 -1.50
N GLU A 33 -6.78 5.86 -2.60
CA GLU A 33 -7.03 7.29 -2.80
C GLU A 33 -8.01 7.85 -1.77
N SER A 34 -9.00 7.08 -1.31
CA SER A 34 -9.98 7.55 -0.32
C SER A 34 -9.36 7.81 1.04
N ASP A 35 -8.38 6.99 1.43
CA ASP A 35 -7.80 7.03 2.78
C ASP A 35 -6.56 7.93 2.80
N TRP A 36 -5.98 8.22 1.64
CA TRP A 36 -4.82 9.10 1.54
C TRP A 36 -5.15 10.56 1.90
N TYR A 37 -6.37 11.01 1.55
CA TYR A 37 -6.81 12.38 1.79
C TYR A 37 -7.25 12.56 3.25
N GLY A 38 -6.35 13.05 4.09
CA GLY A 38 -6.61 13.36 5.50
C GLY A 38 -5.38 13.19 6.37
N ASP A 39 -4.57 12.18 6.05
CA ASP A 39 -3.41 11.78 6.83
C ASP A 39 -2.08 12.13 6.15
N HIS A 40 -2.14 12.62 4.91
CA HIS A 40 -0.97 12.85 4.06
C HIS A 40 -0.91 14.25 3.47
N TYR A 41 0.31 14.77 3.30
CA TYR A 41 0.57 16.12 2.81
C TYR A 41 0.73 16.19 1.29
N THR A 42 0.90 15.04 0.62
CA THR A 42 1.03 14.93 -0.83
C THR A 42 -0.24 14.35 -1.47
N PRO A 43 -0.52 14.62 -2.76
CA PRO A 43 -1.61 13.92 -3.48
C PRO A 43 -1.33 12.42 -3.61
N TYR A 44 -2.37 11.59 -3.57
CA TYR A 44 -2.24 10.14 -3.74
C TYR A 44 -1.49 9.78 -5.05
N PRO A 45 -0.32 9.11 -4.98
CA PRO A 45 0.57 9.02 -6.14
C PRO A 45 0.25 7.86 -7.09
N PHE A 46 -0.64 6.94 -6.74
CA PHE A 46 -0.90 5.73 -7.53
C PHE A 46 -2.22 5.83 -8.31
N THR A 47 -2.31 5.08 -9.41
CA THR A 47 -3.50 5.03 -10.27
C THR A 47 -4.60 4.09 -9.77
N THR A 48 -4.32 3.32 -8.72
CA THR A 48 -5.22 2.34 -8.11
C THR A 48 -4.80 2.10 -6.66
N SER A 49 -5.68 1.52 -5.84
CA SER A 49 -5.34 1.07 -4.50
C SER A 49 -4.32 -0.08 -4.52
N GLY A 50 -3.52 -0.18 -3.47
CA GLY A 50 -2.49 -1.22 -3.38
C GLY A 50 -1.80 -1.24 -2.03
N GLU A 51 -0.61 -1.82 -2.03
CA GLU A 51 0.24 -2.03 -0.89
C GLU A 51 1.60 -1.38 -1.16
N ILE A 52 2.10 -0.61 -0.19
CA ILE A 52 3.51 -0.19 -0.15
C ILE A 52 4.26 -1.19 0.72
N SER A 53 5.22 -1.89 0.14
CA SER A 53 5.98 -2.95 0.81
C SER A 53 7.47 -2.65 0.84
N CYS A 54 8.17 -3.31 1.77
CA CYS A 54 9.62 -3.26 1.88
C CYS A 54 10.25 -4.62 1.52
N ALA A 55 11.40 -4.57 0.85
CA ALA A 55 12.32 -5.69 0.74
C ALA A 55 13.75 -5.25 1.05
N TYR A 56 14.54 -6.11 1.68
CA TYR A 56 15.94 -5.83 2.01
C TYR A 56 16.89 -6.60 1.09
N HIS A 57 17.87 -5.90 0.54
CA HIS A 57 18.99 -6.51 -0.17
C HIS A 57 20.31 -6.13 0.49
N VAL A 58 21.14 -7.12 0.82
CA VAL A 58 22.37 -6.94 1.61
C VAL A 58 23.34 -5.88 1.04
N GLU A 59 23.45 -5.78 -0.28
CA GLU A 59 24.34 -4.80 -0.94
C GLU A 59 23.65 -3.50 -1.37
N LEU A 60 22.32 -3.53 -1.57
CA LEU A 60 21.59 -2.42 -2.20
C LEU A 60 20.74 -1.65 -1.18
N GLY A 61 20.57 -2.19 0.02
CA GLY A 61 19.79 -1.63 1.11
C GLY A 61 18.29 -1.91 1.00
N ARG A 62 17.51 -1.02 1.61
CA ARG A 62 16.05 -1.08 1.73
C ARG A 62 15.35 -0.66 0.44
N GLY A 63 14.78 -1.62 -0.27
CA GLY A 63 13.94 -1.41 -1.45
C GLY A 63 12.48 -1.20 -1.08
N VAL A 64 11.85 -0.17 -1.64
CA VAL A 64 10.42 0.10 -1.46
C VAL A 64 9.68 -0.14 -2.77
N PHE A 65 8.57 -0.87 -2.70
CA PHE A 65 7.76 -1.26 -3.85
C PHE A 65 6.29 -0.88 -3.64
N PHE A 66 5.59 -0.66 -4.75
CA PHE A 66 4.13 -0.59 -4.78
C PHE A 66 3.54 -1.78 -5.52
N ASN A 67 2.61 -2.48 -4.87
CA ASN A 67 1.89 -3.63 -5.40
C ASN A 67 0.40 -3.32 -5.46
N PRO A 68 -0.23 -3.29 -6.64
CA PRO A 68 -1.67 -3.09 -6.76
C PRO A 68 -2.45 -4.20 -6.03
N VAL A 69 -3.65 -3.88 -5.53
CA VAL A 69 -4.53 -4.91 -4.94
C VAL A 69 -4.76 -6.04 -5.95
N GLY A 70 -4.60 -7.28 -5.50
CA GLY A 70 -4.70 -8.48 -6.34
C GLY A 70 -3.42 -8.85 -7.10
N PHE A 71 -2.32 -8.10 -6.91
CA PHE A 71 -0.99 -8.35 -7.50
C PHE A 71 0.09 -8.46 -6.41
N THR A 72 -0.20 -9.24 -5.38
CA THR A 72 0.61 -9.36 -4.16
C THR A 72 1.30 -10.72 -4.01
N ASP A 73 1.04 -11.67 -4.91
CA ASP A 73 1.76 -12.94 -4.92
C ASP A 73 3.22 -12.79 -5.39
N GLU A 74 4.04 -13.80 -5.06
CA GLU A 74 5.47 -13.82 -5.35
C GLU A 74 5.82 -13.85 -6.85
N SER A 75 4.83 -14.13 -7.72
CA SER A 75 5.03 -14.09 -9.19
C SER A 75 4.98 -12.67 -9.74
N TYR A 76 4.50 -11.71 -8.93
CA TYR A 76 4.44 -10.30 -9.30
C TYR A 76 5.62 -9.50 -8.75
N VAL A 77 6.17 -8.66 -9.63
CA VAL A 77 7.24 -7.72 -9.33
C VAL A 77 6.62 -6.33 -9.27
N GLY A 78 6.51 -5.80 -8.06
CA GLY A 78 5.94 -4.48 -7.77
C GLY A 78 6.70 -3.34 -8.44
N THR A 79 6.07 -2.18 -8.48
CA THR A 79 6.66 -0.96 -9.04
C THR A 79 7.72 -0.41 -8.07
N PRO A 80 8.99 -0.23 -8.48
CA PRO A 80 10.02 0.31 -7.60
C PRO A 80 9.80 1.79 -7.31
N LEU A 81 9.80 2.16 -6.03
CA LEU A 81 9.63 3.56 -5.59
C LEU A 81 10.94 4.26 -5.26
N ASN A 82 12.03 3.51 -5.02
CA ASN A 82 13.34 4.07 -4.70
C ASN A 82 14.47 3.41 -5.51
N LYS A 83 15.69 3.97 -5.39
CA LYS A 83 16.87 3.51 -6.13
C LYS A 83 17.27 2.07 -5.78
N ALA A 84 17.14 1.67 -4.51
CA ALA A 84 17.46 0.32 -4.06
C ALA A 84 16.53 -0.72 -4.71
N ALA A 85 15.23 -0.45 -4.75
CA ALA A 85 14.24 -1.28 -5.42
C ALA A 85 14.51 -1.40 -6.93
N ALA A 86 14.77 -0.27 -7.60
CA ALA A 86 15.09 -0.25 -9.03
C ALA A 86 16.37 -1.04 -9.35
N ASN A 87 17.40 -0.90 -8.51
CA ASN A 87 18.65 -1.65 -8.66
C ASN A 87 18.46 -3.15 -8.41
N THR A 88 17.59 -3.52 -7.46
CA THR A 88 17.29 -4.92 -7.15
C THR A 88 16.66 -5.60 -8.36
N ILE A 89 15.62 -4.98 -8.95
CA ILE A 89 14.99 -5.47 -10.18
C ILE A 89 16.02 -5.63 -11.31
N LYS A 90 16.87 -4.61 -11.49
CA LYS A 90 17.91 -4.62 -12.53
C LYS A 90 18.92 -5.75 -12.32
N LEU A 91 19.37 -5.98 -11.08
CA LEU A 91 20.33 -7.02 -10.75
C LEU A 91 19.73 -8.42 -10.96
N SER A 92 18.47 -8.62 -10.57
CA SER A 92 17.75 -9.88 -10.74
C SER A 92 17.38 -10.19 -12.19
N GLY A 93 17.53 -9.25 -13.11
CA GLY A 93 17.16 -9.43 -14.53
C GLY A 93 15.65 -9.61 -14.74
N ILE A 94 14.82 -9.25 -13.76
CA ILE A 94 13.36 -9.35 -13.80
C ILE A 94 12.76 -8.04 -14.28
N THR A 95 11.56 -8.10 -14.85
CA THR A 95 10.81 -6.92 -15.28
C THR A 95 9.55 -6.76 -14.44
N PRO A 96 9.25 -5.56 -13.91
CA PRO A 96 7.97 -5.28 -13.27
C PRO A 96 6.81 -5.67 -14.17
N ASN A 97 5.92 -6.52 -13.67
CA ASN A 97 4.82 -7.11 -14.43
C ASN A 97 3.44 -6.73 -13.86
N VAL A 98 3.39 -5.82 -12.87
CA VAL A 98 2.13 -5.31 -12.34
C VAL A 98 1.52 -4.25 -13.26
N PRO A 99 0.19 -4.28 -13.51
CA PRO A 99 -0.43 -3.46 -14.54
C PRO A 99 -0.67 -1.98 -14.21
N TYR A 100 -0.15 -1.46 -13.09
CA TYR A 100 -0.48 -0.09 -12.66
C TYR A 100 0.74 0.74 -12.32
N ARG A 101 0.59 2.04 -12.59
CA ARG A 101 1.68 3.01 -12.65
C ARG A 101 1.52 4.04 -11.55
N VAL A 102 2.66 4.55 -11.11
CA VAL A 102 2.77 5.87 -10.48
C VAL A 102 2.19 6.91 -11.45
N LYS A 103 1.34 7.80 -10.95
CA LYS A 103 0.81 8.95 -11.71
C LYS A 103 1.97 9.81 -12.23
N THR A 104 1.90 10.32 -13.45
CA THR A 104 2.99 11.12 -14.02
C THR A 104 3.19 12.43 -13.25
N GLY A 105 4.44 12.75 -12.91
CA GLY A 105 4.80 14.04 -12.31
C GLY A 105 4.42 14.22 -10.84
N VAL A 106 4.05 13.13 -10.15
CA VAL A 106 3.73 13.18 -8.72
C VAL A 106 4.97 13.05 -7.84
N ASP A 107 4.89 13.61 -6.63
CA ASP A 107 5.89 13.39 -5.61
C ASP A 107 5.69 12.00 -4.97
N LEU A 108 6.78 11.27 -4.80
CA LEU A 108 6.84 9.96 -4.15
C LEU A 108 7.53 10.01 -2.79
N SER A 109 7.92 11.18 -2.29
CA SER A 109 8.60 11.38 -1.00
C SER A 109 7.89 10.63 0.13
N GLU A 110 6.62 10.96 0.35
CA GLU A 110 5.81 10.39 1.42
C GLU A 110 5.59 8.88 1.26
N ALA A 111 5.26 8.40 0.04
CA ALA A 111 5.13 6.96 -0.22
C ALA A 111 6.43 6.19 0.05
N ARG A 112 7.59 6.77 -0.26
CA ARG A 112 8.90 6.17 0.07
C ARG A 112 9.15 6.15 1.57
N GLU A 113 8.82 7.23 2.28
CA GLU A 113 8.98 7.31 3.73
C GLU A 113 8.12 6.29 4.47
N ILE A 114 6.86 6.13 4.04
CA ILE A 114 5.96 5.09 4.53
C ILE A 114 6.62 3.71 4.34
N GLY A 115 7.07 3.40 3.12
CA GLY A 115 7.71 2.11 2.85
C GLY A 115 9.03 1.88 3.61
N LEU A 116 9.81 2.93 3.86
CA LEU A 116 11.03 2.82 4.68
C LEU A 116 10.70 2.55 6.15
N ARG A 117 9.59 3.10 6.66
CA ARG A 117 9.12 2.80 8.02
C ARG A 117 8.69 1.34 8.15
N VAL A 118 8.02 0.79 7.14
CA VAL A 118 7.72 -0.66 7.07
C VAL A 118 9.01 -1.49 7.20
N CYS A 119 10.09 -1.07 6.53
CA CYS A 119 11.38 -1.76 6.67
C CYS A 119 11.92 -1.74 8.10
N ASP A 120 11.82 -0.59 8.77
CA ASP A 120 12.36 -0.41 10.12
C ASP A 120 11.59 -1.29 11.11
N GLU A 121 10.26 -1.33 11.01
CA GLU A 121 9.44 -2.20 11.85
C GLU A 121 9.64 -3.69 11.57
N GLN A 122 9.89 -4.07 10.31
CA GLN A 122 10.29 -5.45 9.98
C GLN A 122 11.63 -5.81 10.63
N LEU A 123 12.60 -4.91 10.63
CA LEU A 123 13.90 -5.12 11.27
C LEU A 123 13.75 -5.23 12.79
N ASP A 124 13.00 -4.34 13.43
CA ASP A 124 12.74 -4.37 14.87
C ASP A 124 12.11 -5.72 15.30
N LYS A 125 11.17 -6.24 14.50
CA LYS A 125 10.55 -7.56 14.72
C LYS A 125 11.53 -8.72 14.59
N ILE A 126 12.50 -8.62 13.67
CA ILE A 126 13.54 -9.64 13.47
C ILE A 126 14.57 -9.59 14.59
N GLU A 127 14.93 -8.38 15.04
CA GLU A 127 15.92 -8.15 16.10
C GLU A 127 15.34 -8.35 17.51
N GLY A 128 14.02 -8.47 17.64
CA GLY A 128 13.33 -8.77 18.89
C GLY A 128 13.27 -7.59 19.86
N VAL A 129 13.23 -6.36 19.31
CA VAL A 129 13.13 -5.10 20.07
C VAL A 129 11.67 -4.77 20.38
#